data_AF-A0A0A2B9N4-F1
#
_entry.id   AF-A0A0A2B9N4-F1
#
_cell.length_a   1.000
_cell.length_b   1.000
_cell.length_c   1.000
_cell.angle_alpha   90.00
_cell.angle_beta   90.00
_cell.angle_gamma   90.00
#
_symmetry.space_group_name_H-M   'P 1'
#
loop_
_entity.id
_entity.type
_entity.pdbx_description
1 polymer ?
#
loop_
_entity_poly.entity_id
_entity_poly.type
_entity_poly.pdbx_seq_one_letter_code
_entity_poly.pdbx_strand_id
1 'polypeptide(L)'
;MISKQNKIIINSNNLTNRLKFFYYLFKRFEFDLKHKNEKRIYKRLFCSFLYLSKLTFNFVFFSNNKVSNSLKRIMIENEVTKKHIKAWRNFNISSAEYIMVFEDDVVCKKYSNKKLKELIKSLKTANFKYQYIDLAGGYSLEKVIPKNKIIQKNDDFIITNGIFTNTACGYLINKSLVRNWLNHLDKEKFDKKFPIDFLMNYLGDNIKSKTISKHFIDPIFLHGSFNGKVNSWQAAFKSQKTI
;
A
#
# COMPACT_ATOMS: atom_id res chain seq x y z
N MET A 1 3.14 -10.65 20.31
CA MET A 1 2.26 -9.53 19.88
C MET A 1 0.86 -10.00 19.44
N ILE A 2 0.77 -11.09 18.65
CA ILE A 2 -0.49 -11.70 18.19
C ILE A 2 -1.42 -12.17 19.33
N SER A 3 -0.86 -12.70 20.43
CA SER A 3 -1.64 -13.19 21.58
C SER A 3 -2.44 -12.10 22.30
N LYS A 4 -1.89 -10.89 22.46
CA LYS A 4 -2.58 -9.74 23.06
C LYS A 4 -3.69 -9.19 22.15
N GLN A 5 -3.49 -9.21 20.83
CA GLN A 5 -4.49 -8.73 19.86
C GLN A 5 -5.71 -9.66 19.77
N ASN A 6 -5.50 -10.97 19.92
CA ASN A 6 -6.61 -11.94 19.92
C ASN A 6 -7.59 -11.74 21.08
N LYS A 7 -7.11 -11.33 22.28
CA LYS A 7 -7.99 -11.09 23.45
C LYS A 7 -8.91 -9.88 23.29
N ILE A 8 -8.47 -8.83 22.58
CA ILE A 8 -9.23 -7.56 22.47
C ILE A 8 -10.46 -7.70 21.56
N ILE A 9 -10.40 -8.55 20.54
CA ILE A 9 -11.48 -8.70 19.54
C ILE A 9 -12.63 -9.57 20.05
N ILE A 10 -12.36 -10.45 21.02
CA ILE A 10 -13.35 -11.42 21.53
C ILE A 10 -14.39 -10.74 22.46
N ASN A 11 -14.08 -9.59 23.06
CA ASN A 11 -14.94 -8.93 24.06
C ASN A 11 -15.81 -7.78 23.53
N SER A 12 -15.73 -7.38 22.25
CA SER A 12 -16.57 -6.31 21.73
C SER A 12 -17.88 -6.83 21.14
N ASN A 13 -18.97 -6.11 21.42
CA ASN A 13 -20.31 -6.42 20.93
C ASN A 13 -20.32 -6.61 19.40
N ASN A 14 -21.01 -7.65 18.91
CA ASN A 14 -20.98 -8.09 17.50
C ASN A 14 -21.31 -6.96 16.52
N LEU A 15 -22.29 -6.13 16.88
CA LEU A 15 -22.71 -4.98 16.08
C LEU A 15 -21.60 -3.93 15.92
N THR A 16 -20.89 -3.58 16.99
CA THR A 16 -19.79 -2.59 16.95
C THR A 16 -18.66 -3.03 16.03
N ASN A 17 -18.30 -4.32 16.07
CA ASN A 17 -17.28 -4.89 15.20
C ASN A 17 -17.69 -4.82 13.71
N ARG A 18 -18.96 -5.16 13.42
CA ARG A 18 -19.51 -5.05 12.07
C ARG A 18 -19.48 -3.60 11.56
N LEU A 19 -19.88 -2.64 12.39
CA LEU A 19 -19.86 -1.22 12.04
C LEU A 19 -18.44 -0.72 11.74
N LYS A 20 -17.45 -1.08 12.57
CA LYS A 20 -16.03 -0.74 12.32
C LYS A 20 -15.53 -1.33 11.01
N PHE A 21 -15.84 -2.60 10.76
CA PHE A 21 -15.45 -3.28 9.52
C PHE A 21 -16.09 -2.60 8.29
N PHE A 22 -17.38 -2.27 8.37
CA PHE A 22 -18.10 -1.59 7.30
C PHE A 22 -17.55 -0.19 7.03
N TYR A 23 -17.30 0.59 8.08
CA TYR A 23 -16.70 1.91 7.97
C TYR A 23 -15.36 1.86 7.22
N TYR A 24 -14.51 0.89 7.57
CA TYR A 24 -13.24 0.68 6.90
C TYR A 24 -13.42 0.32 5.41
N LEU A 25 -14.33 -0.61 5.08
CA LEU A 25 -14.61 -0.98 3.69
C LEU A 25 -15.18 0.18 2.87
N PHE A 26 -16.05 0.97 3.47
CA PHE A 26 -16.60 2.17 2.85
C PHE A 26 -15.50 3.18 2.54
N LYS A 27 -14.63 3.45 3.51
CA LYS A 27 -13.51 4.39 3.36
C LYS A 27 -12.51 3.98 2.29
N ARG A 28 -12.19 2.68 2.21
CA ARG A 28 -11.32 2.14 1.14
C ARG A 28 -11.92 2.35 -0.24
N PHE A 29 -13.22 2.09 -0.38
CA PHE A 29 -13.91 2.27 -1.65
C PHE A 29 -14.07 3.73 -2.07
N GLU A 30 -14.38 4.62 -1.11
CA GLU A 30 -14.49 6.06 -1.35
C GLU A 30 -13.22 6.60 -2.02
N PHE A 31 -12.06 6.13 -1.55
CA PHE A 31 -10.78 6.45 -2.16
C PHE A 31 -10.57 5.79 -3.51
N ASP A 32 -10.82 4.49 -3.66
CA ASP A 32 -10.61 3.79 -4.94
C ASP A 32 -11.38 4.48 -6.08
N LEU A 33 -12.57 5.00 -5.78
CA LEU A 33 -13.35 5.81 -6.73
C LEU A 33 -12.72 7.17 -7.04
N LYS A 34 -12.15 7.86 -6.05
CA LYS A 34 -11.45 9.14 -6.25
C LYS A 34 -10.16 8.92 -7.07
N HIS A 35 -9.37 7.92 -6.70
CA HIS A 35 -8.06 7.64 -7.29
C HIS A 35 -8.16 7.18 -8.75
N LYS A 36 -9.15 6.33 -9.09
CA LYS A 36 -9.35 5.85 -10.47
C LYS A 36 -9.86 6.92 -11.44
N ASN A 37 -10.15 8.12 -10.95
CA ASN A 37 -10.44 9.31 -11.76
C ASN A 37 -11.50 9.05 -12.84
N GLU A 38 -12.53 8.28 -12.48
CA GLU A 38 -13.60 7.90 -13.40
C GLU A 38 -14.46 9.14 -13.69
N LYS A 39 -14.18 9.81 -14.82
CA LYS A 39 -14.78 11.11 -15.20
C LYS A 39 -16.30 11.07 -15.37
N ARG A 40 -16.91 9.90 -15.54
CA ARG A 40 -18.36 9.76 -15.71
C ARG A 40 -19.04 9.64 -14.35
N ILE A 41 -19.55 10.76 -13.85
CA ILE A 41 -20.23 10.86 -12.55
C ILE A 41 -21.31 9.78 -12.35
N TYR A 42 -22.08 9.47 -13.39
CA TYR A 42 -23.11 8.43 -13.36
C TYR A 42 -22.54 7.03 -13.15
N LYS A 43 -21.41 6.71 -13.78
CA LYS A 43 -20.72 5.42 -13.58
C LYS A 43 -20.20 5.31 -12.14
N ARG A 44 -19.63 6.40 -11.62
CA ARG A 44 -19.18 6.47 -10.23
C ARG A 44 -20.34 6.29 -9.24
N LEU A 45 -21.48 6.95 -9.46
CA LEU A 45 -22.67 6.81 -8.62
C LEU A 45 -23.24 5.39 -8.69
N PHE A 46 -23.34 4.81 -9.89
CA PHE A 46 -23.82 3.44 -10.06
C PHE A 46 -22.88 2.41 -9.41
N CYS A 47 -21.57 2.53 -9.61
CA CYS A 47 -20.59 1.70 -8.92
C CYS A 47 -20.65 1.89 -7.40
N SER A 48 -20.89 3.12 -6.92
CA SER A 48 -21.09 3.40 -5.50
C SER A 48 -22.32 2.71 -4.96
N PHE A 49 -23.44 2.78 -5.67
CA PHE A 49 -24.67 2.10 -5.31
C PHE A 49 -24.47 0.58 -5.25
N LEU A 50 -23.97 -0.04 -6.32
CA LEU A 50 -23.73 -1.49 -6.35
C LEU A 50 -22.78 -1.93 -5.22
N TYR A 51 -21.75 -1.15 -4.94
CA TYR A 51 -20.83 -1.45 -3.86
C TYR A 51 -21.48 -1.30 -2.49
N LEU A 52 -22.26 -0.24 -2.26
CA LEU A 52 -23.03 -0.05 -1.03
C LEU A 52 -24.03 -1.19 -0.83
N SER A 53 -24.77 -1.59 -1.87
CA SER A 53 -25.67 -2.76 -1.82
C SER A 53 -24.92 -4.04 -1.50
N LYS A 54 -23.73 -4.25 -2.09
CA LYS A 54 -22.87 -5.39 -1.76
C LYS A 54 -22.35 -5.32 -0.34
N LEU A 55 -22.00 -4.12 0.15
CA LEU A 55 -21.54 -3.92 1.51
C LEU A 55 -22.66 -4.15 2.53
N THR A 56 -23.88 -3.67 2.28
CA THR A 56 -25.04 -3.90 3.17
C THR A 56 -25.40 -5.37 3.18
N PHE A 57 -25.37 -6.03 2.02
CA PHE A 57 -25.51 -7.48 1.95
C PHE A 57 -24.41 -8.18 2.78
N ASN A 58 -23.15 -7.85 2.58
CA ASN A 58 -22.05 -8.41 3.37
C ASN A 58 -22.19 -8.12 4.88
N PHE A 59 -22.71 -6.95 5.24
CA PHE A 59 -22.93 -6.55 6.64
C PHE A 59 -23.99 -7.43 7.31
N VAL A 60 -25.04 -7.82 6.59
CA VAL A 60 -26.09 -8.70 7.10
C VAL A 60 -25.61 -10.17 7.09
N PHE A 61 -25.03 -10.61 5.97
CA PHE A 61 -24.81 -12.04 5.71
C PHE A 61 -23.42 -12.58 6.06
N PHE A 62 -22.41 -11.75 6.35
CA PHE A 62 -21.12 -12.29 6.79
C PHE A 62 -21.24 -12.94 8.16
N SER A 63 -20.64 -14.12 8.33
CA SER A 63 -20.54 -14.75 9.64
C SER A 63 -19.66 -13.90 10.57
N ASN A 64 -19.92 -13.99 11.88
CA ASN A 64 -19.14 -13.29 12.90
C ASN A 64 -17.64 -13.64 12.79
N ASN A 65 -17.33 -14.90 12.46
CA ASN A 65 -15.96 -15.37 12.25
C ASN A 65 -15.27 -14.63 11.09
N LYS A 66 -15.98 -14.44 9.97
CA LYS A 66 -15.44 -13.70 8.81
C LYS A 66 -15.20 -12.23 9.14
N VAL A 67 -16.11 -11.59 9.88
CA VAL A 67 -15.95 -10.19 10.32
C VAL A 67 -14.77 -10.07 11.28
N SER A 68 -14.67 -10.96 12.27
CA SER A 68 -13.57 -11.01 13.24
C SER A 68 -12.22 -11.20 12.55
N ASN A 69 -12.10 -12.17 11.63
CA ASN A 69 -10.88 -12.39 10.86
C ASN A 69 -10.50 -11.19 10.00
N SER A 70 -11.49 -10.50 9.41
CA SER A 70 -11.24 -9.28 8.64
C SER A 70 -10.75 -8.13 9.51
N LEU A 71 -11.31 -7.95 10.71
CA LEU A 71 -10.83 -6.96 11.68
C LEU A 71 -9.41 -7.27 12.16
N LYS A 72 -9.10 -8.55 12.42
CA LYS A 72 -7.72 -8.99 12.74
C LYS A 72 -6.75 -8.58 11.64
N ARG A 73 -7.11 -8.85 10.38
CA ARG A 73 -6.32 -8.45 9.22
C ARG A 73 -6.11 -6.94 9.18
N ILE A 74 -7.17 -6.15 9.32
CA ILE A 74 -7.07 -4.68 9.36
C ILE A 74 -6.14 -4.20 10.47
N MET A 75 -6.21 -4.82 11.66
CA MET A 75 -5.32 -4.48 12.77
C MET A 75 -3.85 -4.76 12.43
N ILE A 76 -3.55 -5.88 11.76
CA ILE A 76 -2.19 -6.17 11.32
C ILE A 76 -1.73 -5.16 10.26
N GLU A 77 -2.57 -4.87 9.27
CA GLU A 77 -2.29 -3.84 8.23
C GLU A 77 -1.98 -2.49 8.88
N ASN A 78 -2.73 -2.11 9.92
CA ASN A 78 -2.48 -0.88 10.68
C ASN A 78 -1.12 -0.88 11.38
N GLU A 79 -0.71 -2.00 11.97
CA GLU A 79 0.60 -2.11 12.61
C GLU A 79 1.74 -2.05 11.58
N VAL A 80 1.56 -2.65 10.39
CA VAL A 80 2.50 -2.50 9.28
C VAL A 80 2.59 -1.03 8.86
N THR A 81 1.47 -0.36 8.60
CA THR A 81 1.44 1.07 8.26
C THR A 81 2.17 1.93 9.31
N LYS A 82 1.95 1.68 10.61
CA LYS A 82 2.66 2.39 11.69
C LYS A 82 4.18 2.20 11.62
N LYS A 83 4.68 1.00 11.27
CA LYS A 83 6.11 0.75 11.11
C LYS A 83 6.70 1.60 9.98
N HIS A 84 6.05 1.68 8.83
CA HIS A 84 6.51 2.54 7.73
C HIS A 84 6.50 4.02 8.11
N ILE A 85 5.41 4.52 8.72
CA ILE A 85 5.35 5.91 9.19
C ILE A 85 6.46 6.21 10.20
N LYS A 86 6.74 5.28 11.12
CA LYS A 86 7.87 5.40 12.07
C LYS A 86 9.21 5.45 11.33
N ALA A 87 9.44 4.58 10.36
CA ALA A 87 10.64 4.58 9.54
C ALA A 87 10.81 5.92 8.80
N TRP A 88 9.73 6.47 8.22
CA TRP A 88 9.73 7.77 7.56
C TRP A 88 10.09 8.91 8.50
N ARG A 89 9.54 8.93 9.72
CA ARG A 89 9.86 9.94 10.74
C ARG A 89 11.33 9.87 11.15
N ASN A 90 11.85 8.66 11.41
CA ASN A 90 13.27 8.46 11.73
C ASN A 90 14.19 8.89 10.59
N PHE A 91 13.80 8.61 9.35
CA PHE A 91 14.57 9.05 8.19
C PHE A 91 14.53 10.57 8.00
N ASN A 92 13.40 11.22 8.29
CA ASN A 92 13.28 12.67 8.17
C ASN A 92 14.28 13.44 9.07
N ILE A 93 14.62 12.89 10.24
CA ILE A 93 15.62 13.47 11.15
C ILE A 93 17.07 13.06 10.82
N SER A 94 17.29 12.01 10.04
CA SER A 94 18.63 11.56 9.62
C SER A 94 19.30 12.51 8.62
N SER A 95 20.61 12.44 8.39
CA SER A 95 21.28 13.20 7.32
C SER A 95 21.13 12.59 5.92
N ALA A 96 20.60 11.38 5.81
CA ALA A 96 20.50 10.66 4.54
C ALA A 96 19.50 11.33 3.56
N GLU A 97 19.78 11.23 2.26
CA GLU A 97 18.93 11.79 1.20
C GLU A 97 17.86 10.83 0.70
N TYR A 98 18.10 9.52 0.85
CA TYR A 98 17.22 8.44 0.41
C TYR A 98 17.04 7.42 1.53
N ILE A 99 15.87 6.78 1.55
CA ILE A 99 15.59 5.60 2.37
C ILE A 99 15.16 4.47 1.46
N MET A 100 15.70 3.28 1.72
CA MET A 100 15.15 2.02 1.24
C MET A 100 14.41 1.34 2.39
N VAL A 101 13.19 0.89 2.13
CA VAL A 101 12.38 0.16 3.10
C VAL A 101 12.12 -1.22 2.56
N PHE A 102 12.38 -2.23 3.39
CA PHE A 102 12.14 -3.64 3.08
C PHE A 102 11.32 -4.27 4.21
N GLU A 103 10.29 -5.01 3.84
CA GLU A 103 9.61 -5.96 4.72
C GLU A 103 10.42 -7.26 4.82
N ASP A 104 10.09 -8.09 5.80
CA ASP A 104 10.79 -9.36 6.08
C ASP A 104 10.52 -10.45 5.05
N ASP A 105 9.52 -10.25 4.18
CA ASP A 105 9.15 -11.18 3.13
C ASP A 105 9.72 -10.82 1.73
N VAL A 106 10.67 -9.88 1.67
CA VAL A 106 11.44 -9.58 0.45
C VAL A 106 12.42 -10.72 0.15
N VAL A 107 12.41 -11.22 -1.09
CA VAL A 107 13.29 -12.31 -1.53
C VAL A 107 14.27 -11.81 -2.59
N CYS A 108 15.56 -12.06 -2.36
CA CYS A 108 16.62 -11.79 -3.32
C CYS A 108 16.58 -12.75 -4.53
N LYS A 109 16.79 -12.20 -5.71
CA LYS A 109 17.06 -12.91 -6.97
C LYS A 109 18.57 -13.00 -7.20
N LYS A 110 18.99 -13.89 -8.11
CA LYS A 110 20.40 -14.08 -8.49
C LYS A 110 21.09 -12.76 -8.89
N TYR A 111 20.34 -11.84 -9.49
CA TYR A 111 20.85 -10.54 -9.98
C TYR A 111 20.47 -9.33 -9.10
N SER A 112 19.82 -9.52 -7.94
CA SER A 112 19.37 -8.39 -7.10
C SER A 112 20.54 -7.51 -6.65
N ASN A 113 21.66 -8.10 -6.25
CA ASN A 113 22.85 -7.36 -5.81
C ASN A 113 23.41 -6.45 -6.93
N LYS A 114 23.51 -6.99 -8.15
CA LYS A 114 23.98 -6.23 -9.32
C LYS A 114 23.04 -5.05 -9.62
N LYS A 115 21.73 -5.32 -9.78
CA LYS A 115 20.73 -4.29 -10.07
C LYS A 115 20.67 -3.21 -8.97
N LEU A 116 20.81 -3.60 -7.70
CA LEU A 116 20.81 -2.67 -6.58
C LEU A 116 22.04 -1.74 -6.61
N LYS A 117 23.24 -2.28 -6.89
CA LYS A 117 24.46 -1.48 -7.05
C LYS A 117 24.33 -0.47 -8.20
N GLU A 118 23.78 -0.90 -9.33
CA GLU A 118 23.51 -0.05 -10.49
C GLU A 118 22.51 1.07 -10.13
N LEU A 119 21.43 0.73 -9.42
CA LEU A 119 20.47 1.71 -8.92
C LEU A 119 21.16 2.74 -8.01
N ILE A 120 21.90 2.30 -7.00
CA ILE A 120 22.61 3.20 -6.08
C ILE A 120 23.59 4.11 -6.82
N LYS A 121 24.31 3.59 -7.82
CA LYS A 121 25.20 4.40 -8.66
C LYS A 121 24.42 5.48 -9.42
N SER A 122 23.26 5.13 -9.97
CA SER A 122 22.40 6.07 -10.71
C SER A 122 21.81 7.19 -9.83
N LEU A 123 21.62 6.94 -8.53
CA LEU A 123 21.11 7.96 -7.60
C LEU A 123 22.12 9.09 -7.36
N LYS A 124 23.43 8.82 -7.48
CA LYS A 124 24.47 9.83 -7.27
C LYS A 124 24.49 10.92 -8.34
N THR A 125 24.12 10.56 -9.57
CA THR A 125 24.18 11.46 -10.72
C THR A 125 22.86 12.13 -11.03
N ALA A 126 21.79 11.74 -10.33
CA ALA A 126 20.45 12.14 -10.71
C ALA A 126 19.85 13.15 -9.76
N ASN A 127 19.32 14.24 -10.33
CA ASN A 127 18.61 15.27 -9.60
C ASN A 127 17.13 14.87 -9.42
N PHE A 128 16.88 13.92 -8.52
CA PHE A 128 15.54 13.40 -8.28
C PHE A 128 14.90 14.00 -7.03
N LYS A 129 13.86 14.82 -7.24
CA LYS A 129 12.95 15.29 -6.18
C LYS A 129 11.61 14.58 -6.31
N TYR A 130 11.01 14.20 -5.18
CA TYR A 130 9.67 13.62 -5.08
C TYR A 130 9.50 12.30 -5.85
N GLN A 131 10.47 11.39 -5.68
CA GLN A 131 10.48 10.11 -6.38
C GLN A 131 10.19 8.94 -5.47
N TYR A 132 9.38 8.00 -5.99
CA TYR A 132 9.21 6.66 -5.48
C TYR A 132 9.75 5.64 -6.49
N ILE A 133 10.41 4.60 -6.01
CA ILE A 133 10.89 3.49 -6.84
C ILE A 133 10.39 2.19 -6.21
N ASP A 134 9.58 1.44 -6.95
CA ASP A 134 9.18 0.08 -6.57
C ASP A 134 10.36 -0.87 -6.79
N LEU A 135 10.76 -1.61 -5.76
CA LEU A 135 11.88 -2.54 -5.81
C LEU A 135 11.42 -4.01 -5.84
N ALA A 136 10.24 -4.33 -5.34
CA ALA A 136 9.80 -5.71 -5.11
C ALA A 136 8.68 -6.18 -6.05
N GLY A 137 8.01 -5.27 -6.76
CA GLY A 137 6.90 -5.61 -7.65
C GLY A 137 5.68 -6.12 -6.87
N GLY A 138 4.91 -7.01 -7.49
CA GLY A 138 3.70 -7.59 -6.91
C GLY A 138 2.67 -7.91 -7.99
N TYR A 139 1.64 -7.07 -8.08
CA TYR A 139 0.67 -7.14 -9.17
C TYR A 139 1.30 -6.78 -10.52
N SER A 140 0.66 -7.19 -11.62
CA SER A 140 1.07 -6.76 -12.95
C SER A 140 0.96 -5.23 -13.06
N LEU A 141 1.97 -4.60 -13.66
CA LEU A 141 2.05 -3.12 -13.74
C LEU A 141 0.83 -2.51 -14.43
N GLU A 142 0.21 -3.22 -15.36
CA GLU A 142 -1.02 -2.81 -16.05
C GLU A 142 -2.23 -2.66 -15.12
N LYS A 143 -2.26 -3.38 -14.00
CA LYS A 143 -3.33 -3.29 -12.99
C LYS A 143 -3.08 -2.14 -12.00
N VAL A 144 -1.83 -1.73 -11.84
CA VAL A 144 -1.40 -0.73 -10.85
C VAL A 144 -1.31 0.65 -11.48
N ILE A 145 -0.79 0.73 -12.70
CA ILE A 145 -0.44 1.98 -13.38
C ILE A 145 -1.47 2.28 -14.47
N PRO A 146 -2.22 3.39 -14.35
CA PRO A 146 -3.08 3.84 -15.44
C PRO A 146 -2.26 4.19 -16.69
N LYS A 147 -2.68 3.71 -17.87
CA LYS A 147 -1.94 3.93 -19.14
C LYS A 147 -1.65 5.41 -19.42
N ASN A 148 -2.59 6.30 -19.09
CA ASN A 148 -2.47 7.75 -19.28
C ASN A 148 -1.53 8.45 -18.28
N LYS A 149 -0.95 7.69 -17.34
CA LYS A 149 0.01 8.20 -16.35
C LYS A 149 1.44 7.81 -16.68
N ILE A 150 1.66 6.96 -17.67
CA ILE A 150 3.01 6.56 -18.12
C ILE A 150 3.63 7.72 -18.91
N ILE A 151 4.79 8.21 -18.45
CA ILE A 151 5.58 9.25 -19.15
C ILE A 151 6.68 8.59 -19.99
N GLN A 152 7.29 7.51 -19.49
CA GLN A 152 8.37 6.80 -20.16
C GLN A 152 8.22 5.31 -19.93
N LYS A 153 8.50 4.51 -20.96
CA LYS A 153 8.58 3.05 -20.88
C LYS A 153 9.73 2.58 -21.77
N ASN A 154 10.59 1.73 -21.22
CA ASN A 154 11.57 0.95 -21.96
C ASN A 154 11.57 -0.49 -21.44
N ASP A 155 12.53 -1.30 -21.89
CA ASP A 155 12.61 -2.72 -21.55
C ASP A 155 12.93 -2.96 -20.06
N ASP A 156 13.56 -2.00 -19.40
CA ASP A 156 13.97 -2.13 -17.99
C ASP A 156 12.93 -1.57 -17.01
N PHE A 157 12.25 -0.49 -17.36
CA PHE A 157 11.39 0.24 -16.43
C PHE A 157 10.26 1.06 -17.08
N ILE A 158 9.30 1.43 -16.23
CA ILE A 158 8.21 2.38 -16.50
C ILE A 158 8.38 3.56 -15.53
N ILE A 159 8.27 4.79 -16.05
CA ILE A 159 8.18 6.02 -15.25
C ILE A 159 6.79 6.63 -15.42
N THR A 160 6.20 7.05 -14.32
CA THR A 160 4.84 7.61 -14.28
C THR A 160 4.81 9.04 -13.75
N ASN A 161 3.78 9.78 -14.14
CA ASN A 161 3.38 11.04 -13.51
C ASN A 161 2.47 10.75 -12.31
N GLY A 162 2.98 10.94 -11.09
CA GLY A 162 2.29 10.51 -9.87
C GLY A 162 2.97 9.33 -9.18
N ILE A 163 2.59 9.08 -7.93
CA ILE A 163 3.02 7.92 -7.16
C ILE A 163 2.01 6.80 -7.33
N PHE A 164 2.46 5.68 -7.90
CA PHE A 164 1.69 4.43 -7.95
C PHE A 164 2.49 3.39 -7.20
N THR A 165 1.95 2.91 -6.09
CA THR A 165 2.54 1.88 -5.24
C THR A 165 1.98 0.54 -5.69
N ASN A 166 2.86 -0.38 -6.12
CA ASN A 166 2.46 -1.75 -6.39
C ASN A 166 2.31 -2.49 -5.06
N THR A 167 3.42 -2.53 -4.29
CA THR A 167 3.48 -3.07 -2.94
C THR A 167 4.49 -2.28 -2.09
N ALA A 168 4.28 -2.25 -0.79
CA ALA A 168 5.17 -1.64 0.19
C ALA A 168 6.26 -2.59 0.70
N CYS A 169 6.30 -3.82 0.17
CA CYS A 169 7.25 -4.86 0.52
C CYS A 169 8.71 -4.41 0.31
N GLY A 170 8.99 -3.68 -0.78
CA GLY A 170 10.31 -3.12 -1.03
C GLY A 170 10.26 -1.87 -1.88
N TYR A 171 10.72 -0.74 -1.35
CA TYR A 171 10.75 0.52 -2.10
C TYR A 171 11.88 1.46 -1.70
N LEU A 172 12.17 2.42 -2.57
CA LEU A 172 13.08 3.53 -2.33
C LEU A 172 12.36 4.86 -2.52
N ILE A 173 12.55 5.79 -1.58
CA ILE A 173 12.02 7.16 -1.66
C ILE A 173 13.05 8.19 -1.22
N ASN A 174 12.96 9.40 -1.76
CA ASN A 174 13.83 10.50 -1.40
C ASN A 174 13.26 11.35 -0.24
N LYS A 175 14.12 12.10 0.45
CA LYS A 175 13.74 12.86 1.65
C LYS A 175 12.68 13.93 1.41
N SER A 176 12.69 14.58 0.25
CA SER A 176 11.67 15.58 -0.11
C SER A 176 10.27 14.96 -0.18
N LEU A 177 10.14 13.74 -0.71
CA LEU A 177 8.86 13.02 -0.74
C LEU A 177 8.36 12.72 0.67
N VAL A 178 9.23 12.17 1.51
CA VAL A 178 8.90 11.83 2.91
C VAL A 178 8.47 13.05 3.71
N ARG A 179 9.19 14.17 3.58
CA ARG A 179 8.80 15.43 4.25
C ARG A 179 7.41 15.87 3.86
N ASN A 180 7.10 15.81 2.56
CA ASN A 180 5.78 16.19 2.07
C ASN A 180 4.69 15.26 2.61
N TRP A 181 4.92 13.95 2.56
CA TRP A 181 4.03 12.93 3.14
C TRP A 181 3.78 13.12 4.63
N LEU A 182 4.83 13.34 5.43
CA LEU A 182 4.68 13.58 6.87
C LEU A 182 3.92 14.88 7.15
N ASN A 183 4.20 15.94 6.39
CA ASN A 183 3.47 17.20 6.52
C ASN A 183 1.96 17.03 6.23
N HIS A 184 1.58 16.25 5.21
CA HIS A 184 0.18 15.92 4.95
C HIS A 184 -0.42 15.05 6.07
N LEU A 185 0.30 14.02 6.51
CA LEU A 185 -0.13 13.13 7.60
C LEU A 185 -0.36 13.82 8.94
N ASP A 186 0.36 14.92 9.20
CA ASP A 186 0.24 15.66 10.45
C ASP A 186 -0.78 16.80 10.35
N LYS A 187 -1.03 17.37 9.16
CA LYS A 187 -2.04 18.42 8.93
C LYS A 187 -3.44 17.88 8.70
N GLU A 188 -3.57 16.76 7.99
CA GLU A 188 -4.87 16.19 7.68
C GLU A 188 -5.34 15.25 8.79
N LYS A 189 -6.65 15.27 9.09
CA LYS A 189 -7.32 14.20 9.86
C LYS A 189 -7.45 12.93 9.01
N PHE A 190 -6.42 12.58 8.25
CA PHE A 190 -6.41 11.35 7.47
C PHE A 190 -6.33 10.16 8.42
N ASP A 191 -7.14 9.14 8.16
CA ASP A 191 -7.13 7.96 9.01
C ASP A 191 -5.81 7.21 8.80
N LYS A 192 -4.90 7.26 9.79
CA LYS A 192 -3.62 6.54 9.77
C LYS A 192 -3.78 5.00 9.81
N LYS A 193 -5.02 4.51 9.74
CA LYS A 193 -5.42 3.09 9.69
C LYS A 193 -5.66 2.56 8.27
N PHE A 194 -5.27 3.28 7.22
CA PHE A 194 -5.26 2.67 5.90
C PHE A 194 -4.06 1.74 5.72
N PRO A 195 -4.19 0.70 4.90
CA PRO A 195 -3.04 -0.10 4.47
C PRO A 195 -1.99 0.79 3.83
N ILE A 196 -0.72 0.45 4.04
CA ILE A 196 0.40 1.28 3.64
C ILE A 196 0.41 1.59 2.12
N ASP A 197 0.11 0.62 1.26
CA ASP A 197 0.08 0.82 -0.20
C ASP A 197 -0.90 1.92 -0.60
N PHE A 198 -2.08 1.87 0.02
CA PHE A 198 -3.14 2.81 -0.20
C PHE A 198 -2.80 4.18 0.35
N LEU A 199 -2.21 4.23 1.56
CA LEU A 199 -1.76 5.47 2.16
C LEU A 199 -0.72 6.16 1.28
N MET A 200 0.24 5.43 0.71
CA MET A 200 1.27 5.99 -0.16
C MET A 200 0.68 6.56 -1.45
N ASN A 201 -0.29 5.89 -2.08
CA ASN A 201 -1.00 6.41 -3.25
C ASN A 201 -1.81 7.67 -2.89
N TYR A 202 -2.52 7.66 -1.76
CA TYR A 202 -3.26 8.82 -1.27
C TYR A 202 -2.34 10.02 -1.05
N LEU A 203 -1.24 9.81 -0.34
CA LEU A 203 -0.30 10.89 -0.08
C LEU A 203 0.36 11.38 -1.37
N GLY A 204 0.64 10.48 -2.31
CA GLY A 204 1.15 10.80 -3.65
C GLY A 204 0.25 11.73 -4.46
N ASP A 205 -1.06 11.49 -4.44
CA ASP A 205 -2.06 12.28 -5.16
C ASP A 205 -2.24 13.69 -4.58
N ASN A 206 -2.04 13.86 -3.28
CA ASN A 206 -2.26 15.14 -2.60
C ASN A 206 -1.03 16.06 -2.60
N ILE A 207 0.09 15.61 -3.17
CA ILE A 207 1.28 16.44 -3.35
C ILE A 207 1.04 17.44 -4.50
N LYS A 208 1.18 18.74 -4.20
CA LYS A 208 1.11 19.81 -5.22
C LYS A 208 2.27 19.78 -6.21
N SER A 209 3.43 19.28 -5.79
CA SER A 209 4.63 19.17 -6.64
C SER A 209 4.52 17.99 -7.61
N LYS A 210 5.23 18.09 -8.75
CA LYS A 210 5.33 16.97 -9.68
C LYS A 210 6.03 15.78 -9.01
N THR A 211 5.30 14.70 -8.84
CA THR A 211 5.81 13.42 -8.30
C THR A 211 6.04 12.43 -9.44
N ILE A 212 6.99 11.53 -9.25
CA ILE A 212 7.26 10.45 -10.21
C ILE A 212 7.37 9.12 -9.48
N SER A 213 6.86 8.05 -10.10
CA SER A 213 7.23 6.70 -9.70
C SER A 213 7.96 5.95 -10.80
N LYS A 214 8.99 5.20 -10.42
CA LYS A 214 9.74 4.30 -11.29
C LYS A 214 9.44 2.86 -10.90
N HIS A 215 9.12 2.04 -11.88
CA HIS A 215 8.76 0.64 -11.73
C HIS A 215 9.63 -0.20 -12.64
N PHE A 216 10.37 -1.17 -12.11
CA PHE A 216 11.13 -2.08 -12.96
C PHE A 216 10.20 -3.11 -13.62
N ILE A 217 10.36 -3.33 -14.92
CA ILE A 217 9.63 -4.39 -15.66
C ILE A 217 9.94 -5.75 -15.03
N ASP A 218 11.22 -5.97 -14.73
CA ASP A 218 11.70 -7.06 -13.90
C ASP A 218 12.23 -6.49 -12.56
N PRO A 219 11.43 -6.56 -11.47
CA PRO A 219 11.75 -6.02 -10.14
C PRO A 219 13.16 -6.34 -9.65
N ILE A 220 13.72 -5.56 -8.73
CA ILE A 220 15.04 -5.93 -8.16
C ILE A 220 14.89 -7.14 -7.24
N PHE A 221 13.83 -7.17 -6.45
CA PHE A 221 13.50 -8.24 -5.50
C PHE A 221 12.17 -8.89 -5.88
N LEU A 222 11.82 -9.98 -5.18
CA LEU A 222 10.51 -10.60 -5.27
C LEU A 222 9.75 -10.38 -3.98
N HIS A 223 8.45 -10.16 -4.08
CA HIS A 223 7.56 -10.29 -2.95
C HIS A 223 7.38 -11.78 -2.62
N GLY A 224 8.00 -12.25 -1.55
CA GLY A 224 8.07 -13.67 -1.18
C GLY A 224 6.70 -14.29 -0.94
N SER A 225 5.83 -13.56 -0.22
CA SER A 225 4.44 -13.95 0.03
C SER A 225 3.60 -14.13 -1.24
N PHE A 226 3.80 -13.26 -2.23
CA PHE A 226 3.04 -13.30 -3.48
C PHE A 226 3.45 -14.50 -4.35
N ASN A 227 4.72 -14.90 -4.26
CA ASN A 227 5.32 -15.98 -5.03
C ASN A 227 5.37 -17.32 -4.27
N GLY A 228 4.72 -17.42 -3.11
CA GLY A 228 4.68 -18.65 -2.30
C GLY A 228 6.02 -19.06 -1.67
N LYS A 229 7.01 -18.18 -1.65
CA LYS A 229 8.35 -18.45 -1.09
C LYS A 229 8.44 -18.17 0.41
N VAL A 230 7.55 -17.33 0.92
CA VAL A 230 7.50 -16.95 2.33
C VAL A 230 6.05 -17.06 2.79
N ASN A 231 5.83 -17.63 3.97
CA ASN A 231 4.51 -17.61 4.59
C ASN A 231 4.20 -16.18 5.04
N SER A 232 3.26 -15.55 4.34
CA SER A 232 2.79 -14.23 4.73
C SER A 232 2.09 -14.29 6.08
N TRP A 233 2.11 -13.18 6.82
CA TRP A 233 1.23 -13.01 7.98
C TRP A 233 -0.26 -13.20 7.61
N GLN A 234 -0.62 -13.06 6.33
CA GLN A 234 -1.95 -13.33 5.80
C GLN A 234 -2.25 -14.84 5.65
N ALA A 235 -1.23 -15.69 5.50
CA ALA A 235 -1.38 -17.14 5.33
C ALA A 235 -2.06 -17.79 6.54
N ALA A 236 -1.80 -17.28 7.75
CA ALA A 236 -2.44 -17.71 8.99
C ALA A 236 -3.99 -17.58 8.99
N PHE A 237 -4.55 -16.76 8.07
CA PHE A 237 -5.99 -16.58 7.93
C PHE A 237 -6.61 -17.37 6.77
N LYS A 238 -5.79 -17.97 5.88
CA LYS A 238 -6.27 -18.78 4.75
C LYS A 238 -6.56 -20.23 5.14
N SER A 239 -5.95 -20.75 6.20
CA SER A 239 -6.05 -22.16 6.62
C SER A 239 -7.35 -22.54 7.34
N GLN A 240 -8.28 -21.62 7.59
CA GLN A 240 -9.57 -21.92 8.24
C GLN A 240 -10.68 -22.35 7.25
N LYS A 241 -10.32 -22.88 6.07
CA LYS A 241 -11.28 -23.20 5.01
C LYS A 241 -11.50 -24.70 4.74
N THR A 242 -11.03 -25.57 5.62
CA THR A 242 -11.23 -27.02 5.51
C THR A 242 -11.57 -27.62 6.88
N ILE A 243 -12.85 -27.60 7.21
CA ILE A 243 -13.62 -28.73 7.76
C ILE A 243 -15.03 -28.60 7.16
#